data_AF-A0AA43HS10-F1
#
_entry.id   AF-A0AA43HS10-F1
#
_cell.length_a   1.000
_cell.length_b   1.000
_cell.length_c   1.000
_cell.angle_alpha   90.00
_cell.angle_beta   90.00
_cell.angle_gamma   90.00
#
_symmetry.space_group_name_H-M   'P 1'
#
loop_
_entity.id
_entity.type
_entity.pdbx_description
1 polymer ?
#
loop_
_entity_poly.entity_id
_entity_poly.type
_entity_poly.pdbx_seq_one_letter_code
_entity_poly.pdbx_strand_id
1 'polypeptide(L)'
;MSNNSEDKNLNTALGDIKLELLSYINRRIRFFRLDAYEKLSISASILGYGLIVFCIVAVMLFFILLGIAFFIGELLDSQAAGFGVMALFSLLVLLIVFLLRKKIKKSLLNKTIMFIRKVEANEE
;
A
#
# COMPACT_ATOMS: atom_id res chain seq x y z
N MET A 1 26.99 -61.01 8.39
CA MET A 1 26.67 -60.17 7.22
C MET A 1 25.14 -60.05 7.12
N SER A 2 24.53 -59.12 7.86
CA SER A 2 23.08 -58.85 7.83
C SER A 2 22.85 -57.38 8.20
N ASN A 3 23.41 -56.46 7.41
CA ASN A 3 23.20 -55.01 7.58
C ASN A 3 22.82 -54.37 6.23
N ASN A 4 23.52 -54.77 5.16
CA ASN A 4 23.38 -54.23 3.81
C ASN A 4 21.98 -54.41 3.13
N SER A 5 21.11 -55.27 3.64
CA SER A 5 19.77 -55.51 3.08
C SER A 5 18.68 -54.60 3.66
N GLU A 6 18.82 -54.19 4.93
CA GLU A 6 17.88 -53.24 5.57
C GLU A 6 18.21 -51.80 5.15
N ASP A 7 19.51 -51.46 5.08
CA ASP A 7 19.98 -50.15 4.64
C ASP A 7 19.44 -49.77 3.25
N LYS A 8 19.41 -50.72 2.31
CA LYS A 8 18.86 -50.48 0.96
C LYS A 8 17.36 -50.21 0.98
N ASN A 9 16.59 -51.00 1.73
CA ASN A 9 15.14 -50.83 1.81
C ASN A 9 14.74 -49.51 2.50
N LEU A 10 15.47 -49.12 3.54
CA LEU A 10 15.28 -47.84 4.22
C LEU A 10 15.61 -46.65 3.30
N ASN A 11 16.70 -46.72 2.54
CA ASN A 11 17.04 -45.66 1.58
C ASN A 11 16.05 -45.57 0.41
N THR A 12 15.47 -46.68 -0.03
CA THR A 12 14.42 -46.69 -1.06
C THR A 12 13.10 -46.11 -0.52
N ALA A 13 12.65 -46.54 0.65
CA ALA A 13 11.45 -45.99 1.29
C ALA A 13 11.60 -44.49 1.62
N LEU A 14 12.76 -44.06 2.11
CA LEU A 14 13.08 -42.65 2.33
C LEU A 14 13.24 -41.85 1.02
N GLY A 15 13.59 -42.51 -0.08
CA GLY A 15 13.63 -41.92 -1.42
C GLY A 15 12.23 -41.67 -1.98
N ASP A 16 11.32 -42.63 -1.82
CA ASP A 16 9.94 -42.54 -2.29
C ASP A 16 9.15 -41.50 -1.48
N ILE A 17 9.31 -41.51 -0.14
CA ILE A 17 8.85 -40.44 0.78
C ILE A 17 9.78 -39.21 0.72
N LYS A 18 10.60 -39.03 -0.31
CA LYS A 18 11.18 -37.72 -0.67
C LYS A 18 10.65 -37.22 -2.00
N LEU A 19 10.42 -38.14 -2.93
CA LEU A 19 9.83 -37.85 -4.23
C LEU A 19 8.36 -37.42 -4.11
N GLU A 20 7.58 -38.04 -3.23
CA GLU A 20 6.16 -37.69 -3.05
C GLU A 20 5.94 -36.29 -2.46
N LEU A 21 6.78 -35.86 -1.52
CA LEU A 21 6.66 -34.55 -0.86
C LEU A 21 7.40 -33.47 -1.61
N LEU A 22 8.47 -33.78 -2.36
CA LEU A 22 8.98 -32.85 -3.37
C LEU A 22 7.92 -32.61 -4.45
N SER A 23 7.19 -33.64 -4.89
CA SER A 23 6.06 -33.51 -5.81
C SER A 23 4.92 -32.67 -5.21
N TYR A 24 4.54 -32.91 -3.95
CA TYR A 24 3.48 -32.18 -3.26
C TYR A 24 3.85 -30.71 -2.97
N ILE A 25 5.10 -30.46 -2.56
CA ILE A 25 5.65 -29.12 -2.32
C ILE A 25 5.80 -28.35 -3.65
N ASN A 26 6.25 -29.00 -4.72
CA ASN A 26 6.33 -28.39 -6.05
C ASN A 26 4.93 -28.01 -6.59
N ARG A 27 3.92 -28.84 -6.30
CA ARG A 27 2.51 -28.56 -6.67
C ARG A 27 1.93 -27.41 -5.84
N ARG A 28 2.28 -27.29 -4.56
CA ARG A 28 1.85 -26.17 -3.68
C ARG A 28 2.62 -24.86 -3.92
N ILE A 29 3.88 -24.95 -4.34
CA ILE A 29 4.71 -23.81 -4.74
C ILE A 29 4.20 -23.15 -6.02
N ARG A 30 3.63 -23.91 -6.97
CA ARG A 30 2.98 -23.30 -8.15
C ARG A 30 1.76 -22.45 -7.79
N PHE A 31 1.02 -22.80 -6.73
CA PHE A 31 -0.07 -21.97 -6.22
C PHE A 31 0.42 -20.79 -5.39
N PHE A 32 1.44 -20.97 -4.54
CA PHE A 32 1.99 -19.87 -3.73
C PHE A 32 2.78 -18.85 -4.58
N ARG A 33 3.42 -19.27 -5.67
CA ARG A 33 4.19 -18.36 -6.53
C ARG A 33 3.28 -17.52 -7.42
N LEU A 34 2.13 -18.03 -7.81
CA LEU A 34 1.13 -17.28 -8.58
C LEU A 34 0.36 -16.33 -7.67
N ASP A 35 0.01 -16.73 -6.44
CA ASP A 35 -0.75 -15.93 -5.48
C ASP A 35 0.14 -14.91 -4.72
N ALA A 36 1.43 -15.21 -4.52
CA ALA A 36 2.42 -14.24 -4.02
C ALA A 36 2.82 -13.24 -5.12
N TYR A 37 2.99 -13.66 -6.38
CA TYR A 37 3.13 -12.68 -7.48
C TYR A 37 1.83 -11.92 -7.68
N GLU A 38 0.67 -12.54 -7.67
CA GLU A 38 -0.60 -11.85 -7.85
C GLU A 38 -0.89 -10.89 -6.70
N LYS A 39 -0.62 -11.22 -5.43
CA LYS A 39 -0.80 -10.28 -4.30
C LYS A 39 0.29 -9.22 -4.19
N LEU A 40 1.54 -9.53 -4.53
CA LEU A 40 2.63 -8.55 -4.54
C LEU A 40 2.55 -7.66 -5.78
N SER A 41 2.18 -8.21 -6.94
CA SER A 41 1.90 -7.45 -8.16
C SER A 41 0.58 -6.71 -8.04
N ILE A 42 -0.48 -7.22 -7.40
CA ILE A 42 -1.70 -6.42 -7.15
C ILE A 42 -1.42 -5.32 -6.14
N SER A 43 -0.67 -5.55 -5.07
CA SER A 43 -0.29 -4.47 -4.15
C SER A 43 0.67 -3.48 -4.81
N ALA A 44 1.70 -3.93 -5.54
CA ALA A 44 2.64 -3.06 -6.23
C ALA A 44 2.02 -2.38 -7.46
N SER A 45 1.07 -3.01 -8.14
CA SER A 45 0.30 -2.43 -9.23
C SER A 45 -0.81 -1.53 -8.71
N ILE A 46 -1.42 -1.76 -7.55
CA ILE A 46 -2.33 -0.79 -6.91
C ILE A 46 -1.54 0.43 -6.42
N LEU A 47 -0.38 0.22 -5.80
CA LEU A 47 0.50 1.31 -5.39
C LEU A 47 1.09 2.04 -6.60
N GLY A 48 1.49 1.31 -7.64
CA GLY A 48 2.05 1.85 -8.88
C GLY A 48 1.02 2.55 -9.75
N TYR A 49 -0.13 1.91 -10.01
CA TYR A 49 -1.29 2.54 -10.66
C TYR A 49 -1.80 3.71 -9.83
N GLY A 50 -1.90 3.55 -8.51
CA GLY A 50 -2.24 4.61 -7.58
C GLY A 50 -1.27 5.79 -7.66
N LEU A 51 0.05 5.54 -7.76
CA LEU A 51 1.07 6.56 -7.95
C LEU A 51 0.96 7.24 -9.32
N ILE A 52 0.70 6.49 -10.39
CA ILE A 52 0.51 7.02 -11.75
C ILE A 52 -0.74 7.90 -11.79
N VAL A 53 -1.87 7.40 -11.29
CA VAL A 53 -3.14 8.16 -11.19
C VAL A 53 -2.96 9.38 -10.29
N PHE A 54 -2.31 9.22 -9.14
CA PHE A 54 -2.00 10.32 -8.23
C PHE A 54 -1.12 11.38 -8.90
N CYS A 55 -0.10 10.99 -9.66
CA CYS A 55 0.72 11.91 -10.46
C CYS A 55 -0.12 12.66 -11.49
N ILE A 56 -0.98 11.97 -12.24
CA ILE A 56 -1.85 12.61 -13.25
C ILE A 56 -2.80 13.62 -12.57
N VAL A 57 -3.46 13.22 -11.49
CA VAL A 57 -4.35 14.09 -10.73
C VAL A 57 -3.58 15.26 -10.13
N ALA A 58 -2.40 15.03 -9.54
CA ALA A 58 -1.57 16.06 -8.96
C ALA A 58 -1.12 17.10 -10.00
N VAL A 59 -0.70 16.64 -11.19
CA VAL A 59 -0.36 17.53 -12.31
C VAL A 59 -1.58 18.32 -12.77
N MET A 60 -2.74 17.68 -12.93
CA MET A 60 -3.96 18.39 -13.32
C MET A 60 -4.36 19.46 -12.30
N LEU A 61 -4.29 19.12 -11.01
CA LEU A 61 -4.60 20.01 -9.89
C LEU A 61 -3.60 21.17 -9.81
N PHE A 62 -2.32 20.91 -10.09
CA PHE A 62 -1.29 21.93 -10.22
C PHE A 62 -1.61 22.94 -11.32
N PHE A 63 -2.00 22.48 -12.51
CA PHE A 63 -2.42 23.37 -13.60
C PHE A 63 -3.66 24.18 -13.25
N ILE A 64 -4.64 23.58 -12.56
CA ILE A 64 -5.84 24.31 -12.09
C ILE A 64 -5.43 25.42 -11.12
N LEU A 65 -4.61 25.12 -10.11
CA LEU A 65 -4.10 26.11 -9.15
C LEU A 65 -3.36 27.25 -9.86
N LEU A 66 -2.50 26.90 -10.83
CA LEU A 66 -1.75 27.87 -11.63
C LEU A 66 -2.69 28.76 -12.46
N GLY A 67 -3.71 28.17 -13.09
CA GLY A 67 -4.71 28.89 -13.87
C GLY A 67 -5.52 29.87 -13.02
N ILE A 68 -5.94 29.45 -11.83
CA ILE A 68 -6.64 30.33 -10.89
C ILE A 68 -5.69 31.43 -10.39
N ALA A 69 -4.41 31.13 -10.15
CA ALA A 69 -3.40 32.13 -9.77
C ALA A 69 -3.21 33.20 -10.84
N PHE A 70 -3.12 32.79 -12.12
CA PHE A 70 -3.02 33.72 -13.24
C PHE A 70 -4.28 34.54 -13.42
N PHE A 71 -5.46 33.92 -13.28
CA PHE A 71 -6.73 34.63 -13.38
C PHE A 71 -6.87 35.72 -12.29
N ILE A 72 -6.58 35.40 -11.03
CA ILE A 72 -6.55 36.43 -9.97
C ILE A 72 -5.43 37.45 -10.23
N GLY A 73 -4.29 37.04 -10.76
CA GLY A 73 -3.18 37.95 -11.09
C GLY A 73 -3.54 38.98 -12.15
N GLU A 74 -4.32 38.59 -13.15
CA GLU A 74 -4.81 39.48 -14.20
C GLU A 74 -5.89 40.45 -13.67
N LEU A 75 -6.78 40.00 -12.78
CA LEU A 75 -7.74 40.88 -12.10
C LEU A 75 -7.06 41.93 -11.19
N LEU A 76 -5.90 41.61 -10.62
CA LEU A 76 -5.13 42.51 -9.76
C LEU A 76 -4.14 43.39 -10.55
N ASP A 77 -4.17 43.36 -11.88
CA ASP A 77 -3.26 44.10 -12.78
C ASP A 77 -1.76 43.79 -12.56
N SER A 78 -1.47 42.70 -11.84
CA SER A 78 -0.11 42.28 -11.49
C SER A 78 -0.04 40.78 -11.22
N GLN A 79 0.74 40.09 -12.06
CA GLN A 79 1.02 38.66 -11.91
C GLN A 79 1.62 38.34 -10.52
N ALA A 80 2.47 39.22 -10.00
CA ALA A 80 3.08 39.06 -8.68
C ALA A 80 2.05 39.07 -7.55
N ALA A 81 1.02 39.92 -7.66
CA ALA A 81 -0.06 39.97 -6.69
C ALA A 81 -0.93 38.71 -6.74
N GLY A 82 -1.20 38.16 -7.93
CA GLY A 82 -1.95 36.91 -8.10
C GLY A 82 -1.28 35.70 -7.46
N PHE A 83 0.03 35.54 -7.70
CA PHE A 83 0.82 34.51 -7.03
C PHE A 83 0.93 34.76 -5.51
N GLY A 84 1.01 36.01 -5.07
CA GLY A 84 1.02 36.37 -3.65
C GLY A 84 -0.26 35.95 -2.92
N VAL A 85 -1.43 36.25 -3.50
CA VAL A 85 -2.73 35.83 -2.94
C VAL A 85 -2.84 34.31 -2.93
N MET A 86 -2.40 33.62 -3.99
CA MET A 86 -2.43 32.15 -4.02
C MET A 86 -1.44 31.50 -3.05
N ALA A 87 -0.27 32.08 -2.84
CA ALA A 87 0.68 31.61 -1.83
C ALA A 87 0.06 31.73 -0.43
N LEU A 88 -0.58 32.86 -0.14
CA LEU A 88 -1.24 33.09 1.15
C LEU A 88 -2.44 32.17 1.36
N PHE A 89 -3.26 31.94 0.32
CA PHE A 89 -4.37 30.99 0.35
C PHE A 89 -3.87 29.55 0.55
N SER A 90 -2.85 29.13 -0.20
CA SER A 90 -2.25 27.79 -0.07
C SER A 90 -1.65 27.58 1.32
N LEU A 91 -1.02 28.61 1.91
CA LEU A 91 -0.50 28.58 3.28
C LEU A 91 -1.62 28.46 4.32
N LEU A 92 -2.74 29.17 4.14
CA LEU A 92 -3.93 29.03 4.97
C LEU A 92 -4.49 27.59 4.91
N VAL A 93 -4.65 27.03 3.71
CA VAL A 93 -5.11 25.65 3.52
C VAL A 93 -4.15 24.67 4.21
N LEU A 94 -2.83 24.84 4.04
CA LEU A 94 -1.82 24.03 4.71
C LEU A 94 -1.97 24.07 6.24
N LEU A 95 -2.21 25.26 6.80
CA LEU A 95 -2.41 25.46 8.24
C LEU A 95 -3.68 24.76 8.72
N ILE A 96 -4.79 24.89 7.99
CA ILE A 96 -6.03 24.14 8.24
C ILE A 96 -5.74 22.63 8.24
N VAL A 97 -5.09 22.10 7.20
CA VAL A 97 -4.76 20.67 7.09
C VAL A 97 -3.86 20.22 8.25
N PHE A 98 -2.92 21.05 8.69
CA PHE A 98 -2.06 20.75 9.83
C PHE A 98 -2.84 20.66 11.16
N LEU A 99 -3.82 21.55 11.37
CA LEU A 99 -4.73 21.46 12.51
C LEU A 99 -5.63 20.22 12.42
N LEU A 100 -6.17 19.91 11.24
CA LEU A 100 -6.92 18.68 11.01
C LEU A 100 -6.05 17.45 11.23
N ARG A 101 -4.76 17.46 10.90
CA ARG A 101 -3.84 16.33 11.16
C ARG A 101 -3.83 15.96 12.65
N LYS A 102 -3.83 16.93 13.56
CA LYS A 102 -3.94 16.67 15.00
C LYS A 102 -5.29 16.01 15.35
N LYS A 103 -6.39 16.49 14.74
CA LYS A 103 -7.74 15.96 14.96
C LYS A 103 -7.93 14.54 14.38
N ILE A 104 -7.41 14.31 13.18
CA ILE A 104 -7.42 13.02 12.47
C ILE A 104 -6.57 12.01 13.22
N LYS A 105 -5.36 12.36 13.69
CA LYS A 105 -4.53 11.46 14.50
C LYS A 105 -5.26 11.00 15.77
N LYS A 106 -5.90 11.93 16.51
CA LYS A 106 -6.71 11.56 17.69
C LYS A 106 -7.91 10.69 17.31
N SER A 107 -8.61 11.01 16.23
CA SER A 107 -9.77 10.23 15.78
C SER A 107 -9.39 8.82 15.31
N LEU A 108 -8.27 8.68 14.60
CA LEU A 108 -7.73 7.39 14.16
C LEU A 108 -7.29 6.54 15.35
N LEU A 109 -6.53 7.09 16.31
CA LEU A 109 -6.18 6.35 17.53
C LEU A 109 -7.43 5.85 18.27
N ASN A 110 -8.44 6.71 18.42
CA ASN A 110 -9.67 6.33 19.11
C ASN A 110 -10.44 5.22 18.36
N LYS A 111 -10.45 5.26 17.01
CA LYS A 111 -11.03 4.19 16.20
C LYS A 111 -10.25 2.88 16.32
N THR A 112 -8.93 2.93 16.32
CA THR A 112 -8.09 1.72 16.49
C THR A 112 -8.28 1.11 17.87
N ILE A 113 -8.30 1.92 18.93
CA ILE A 113 -8.56 1.45 20.30
C ILE A 113 -9.97 0.82 20.40
N MET A 114 -10.98 1.48 19.83
CA MET A 114 -12.34 0.95 19.84
C MET A 114 -12.49 -0.32 19.00
N PHE A 115 -11.75 -0.45 17.90
CA PHE A 115 -11.73 -1.65 17.07
C PHE A 115 -11.14 -2.83 17.82
N ILE A 116 -9.99 -2.65 18.50
CA ILE A 116 -9.38 -3.70 19.33
C ILE A 116 -10.34 -4.12 20.44
N ARG A 117 -10.92 -3.16 21.19
CA ARG A 117 -11.88 -3.46 22.26
C ARG A 117 -13.13 -4.20 21.75
N LYS A 118 -13.59 -3.88 20.54
CA LYS A 118 -14.76 -4.54 19.94
C LYS A 118 -14.43 -5.96 19.48
N VAL A 119 -13.22 -6.22 19.03
CA VAL A 119 -12.77 -7.58 18.68
C VAL A 119 -12.69 -8.45 19.93
N GLU A 120 -12.10 -7.93 21.01
CA GLU A 120 -11.94 -8.64 22.28
C GLU A 120 -13.29 -8.93 22.97
N ALA A 121 -14.26 -8.01 22.87
CA ALA A 121 -15.61 -8.21 23.38
C ALA A 121 -16.53 -9.07 22.48
N ASN A 122 -16.07 -9.51 21.30
CA ASN A 122 -16.80 -10.48 20.47
C ASN A 122 -16.22 -11.91 20.59
N GLU A 123 -15.17 -12.10 21.40
CA GLU A 123 -14.63 -13.42 21.74
C GLU A 123 -15.16 -13.98 23.09
N GLU A 124 -15.98 -13.21 23.82
CA GLU A 124 -16.83 -13.68 24.94
C GLU A 124 -18.30 -13.81 24.51
#